data_AF-A0A9E6BDU6-F1
#
_entry.id   AF-A0A9E6BDU6-F1
#
_cell.length_a   1.000
_cell.length_b   1.000
_cell.length_c   1.000
_cell.angle_alpha   90.00
_cell.angle_beta   90.00
_cell.angle_gamma   90.00
#
_symmetry.space_group_name_H-M   'P 1'
#
loop_
_entity.id
_entity.type
_entity.pdbx_description
1 polymer ?
#
loop_
_entity_poly.entity_id
_entity_poly.type
_entity_poly.pdbx_seq_one_letter_code
_entity_poly.pdbx_strand_id
1 'polypeptide(L)'
;MGLENLQHLLEHVRPTVLFHIGEIPITTTVFNTWIVMLILFPTAYLVSRRLQARPRGMQNLLELLADFFNGLLEDNMGKEGRKFLPLVGTLFLFILFLNLSWFIPDMKPPTTDLSTT
;
A
#
# COMPACT_ATOMS: atom_id res chain seq x y z
N MET A 1 11.12 35.48 -2.43
CA MET A 1 9.72 35.01 -2.43
C MET A 1 9.49 33.68 -3.14
N GLY A 2 9.91 33.46 -4.39
CA GLY A 2 9.67 32.16 -5.06
C GLY A 2 10.52 30.97 -4.55
N LEU A 3 11.76 31.22 -4.15
CA LEU A 3 12.73 30.17 -3.79
C LEU A 3 12.59 29.65 -2.34
N GLU A 4 12.15 30.48 -1.39
CA GLU A 4 11.91 30.07 0.01
C GLU A 4 10.67 29.17 0.12
N ASN A 5 9.61 29.47 -0.65
CA ASN A 5 8.45 28.60 -0.78
C ASN A 5 8.83 27.25 -1.41
N LEU A 6 9.76 27.25 -2.38
CA LEU A 6 10.30 26.01 -2.96
C LEU A 6 11.12 25.22 -1.93
N GLN A 7 11.94 25.87 -1.12
CA GLN A 7 12.71 25.18 -0.07
C GLN A 7 11.78 24.54 0.98
N HIS A 8 10.74 25.25 1.42
CA HIS A 8 9.74 24.73 2.36
C HIS A 8 8.91 23.57 1.76
N LEU A 9 8.60 23.63 0.46
CA LEU A 9 7.96 22.51 -0.26
C LEU A 9 8.90 21.31 -0.41
N LEU A 10 10.18 21.55 -0.67
CA LEU A 10 11.19 20.50 -0.79
C LEU A 10 11.51 19.85 0.56
N GLU A 11 11.48 20.59 1.67
CA GLU A 11 11.55 20.04 3.03
C GLU A 11 10.35 19.15 3.33
N HIS A 12 9.17 19.48 2.79
CA HIS A 12 7.97 18.68 3.02
C HIS A 12 7.95 17.35 2.26
N VAL A 13 8.63 17.31 1.10
CA VAL A 13 8.73 16.15 0.20
C VAL A 13 9.92 15.26 0.54
N ARG A 14 10.97 15.80 1.16
CA ARG A 14 12.16 15.01 1.53
C ARG A 14 11.89 14.11 2.74
N PRO A 15 12.28 12.83 2.68
CA PRO A 15 12.25 11.96 3.84
C PRO A 15 13.23 12.46 4.90
N THR A 16 12.72 12.71 6.12
CA THR A 16 13.57 13.04 7.26
C THR A 16 14.18 11.76 7.84
N VAL A 17 15.47 11.75 8.09
CA VAL A 17 16.12 10.63 8.80
C VAL A 17 15.72 10.70 10.28
N LEU A 18 15.06 9.65 10.77
CA LEU A 18 14.63 9.56 12.17
C LEU A 18 15.77 9.07 13.05
N PHE A 19 16.42 7.98 12.65
CA PHE A 19 17.53 7.36 13.37
C PHE A 19 18.34 6.46 12.44
N HIS A 20 19.53 6.04 12.87
CA HIS A 20 20.37 5.10 12.12
C HIS A 20 20.35 3.73 12.79
N ILE A 21 20.20 2.66 12.02
CA ILE A 21 20.47 1.29 12.46
C ILE A 21 21.82 0.89 11.88
N GLY A 22 22.88 1.01 12.69
CA GLY A 22 24.25 0.89 12.19
C GLY A 22 24.56 1.99 11.17
N GLU A 23 24.95 1.61 9.95
CA GLU A 23 25.25 2.55 8.85
C GLU A 23 24.01 2.92 8.01
N ILE A 24 22.84 2.31 8.28
CA ILE A 24 21.64 2.48 7.46
C ILE A 24 20.75 3.58 8.07
N PRO A 25 20.52 4.71 7.38
CA PRO A 25 19.59 5.74 7.83
C PRO A 25 18.14 5.26 7.66
N ILE A 26 17.38 5.23 8.74
CA ILE A 26 15.94 4.95 8.72
C ILE A 26 15.19 6.26 8.59
N THR A 27 14.49 6.41 7.48
CA THR A 27 13.70 7.61 7.19
C THR A 27 12.26 7.50 7.67
N THR A 28 11.57 8.63 7.77
CA THR A 28 10.12 8.71 8.03
C THR A 28 9.31 7.84 7.06
N THR A 29 9.73 7.76 5.79
CA THR A 29 9.07 6.96 4.76
C THR A 29 9.17 5.46 5.05
N VAL A 30 10.36 4.97 5.41
CA VAL A 30 10.56 3.56 5.78
C VAL A 30 9.76 3.20 7.04
N PHE A 31 9.80 4.08 8.04
CA PHE A 31 9.05 3.89 9.29
C PHE A 31 7.54 3.84 9.05
N ASN A 32 7.00 4.75 8.23
CA ASN A 32 5.59 4.77 7.88
C ASN A 32 5.17 3.52 7.10
N THR A 33 5.99 3.06 6.16
CA THR A 33 5.75 1.81 5.43
C THR A 33 5.69 0.61 6.37
N TRP A 34 6.55 0.54 7.40
CA TRP A 34 6.50 -0.53 8.39
C TRP A 34 5.21 -0.51 9.22
N ILE A 35 4.72 0.67 9.62
CA ILE A 35 3.42 0.80 10.29
C ILE A 35 2.30 0.27 9.41
N VAL A 36 2.29 0.67 8.13
CA VAL A 36 1.28 0.19 7.17
C VAL A 36 1.36 -1.33 7.00
N MET A 37 2.56 -1.90 6.89
CA MET A 37 2.77 -3.35 6.83
C MET A 37 2.25 -4.05 8.09
N LEU A 38 2.49 -3.50 9.27
CA LEU A 38 2.01 -4.02 10.56
C LEU A 38 0.47 -4.02 10.67
N ILE A 39 -0.23 -3.15 9.94
CA ILE A 39 -1.70 -3.14 9.87
C ILE A 39 -2.19 -4.10 8.78
N LEU A 40 -1.53 -4.09 7.63
CA LEU A 40 -1.92 -4.87 6.46
C LEU A 40 -1.82 -6.37 6.71
N PHE A 41 -0.71 -6.86 7.27
CA PHE A 41 -0.50 -8.30 7.49
C PHE A 41 -1.54 -8.93 8.42
N PRO A 42 -1.82 -8.39 9.63
CA PRO A 42 -2.87 -8.93 10.48
C PRO A 42 -4.25 -8.83 9.85
N THR A 43 -4.56 -7.72 9.16
CA THR A 43 -5.87 -7.55 8.50
C THR A 43 -6.07 -8.61 7.42
N ALA A 44 -5.09 -8.80 6.54
CA ALA A 44 -5.11 -9.82 5.51
C ALA A 44 -5.20 -11.24 6.11
N TYR A 45 -4.47 -11.50 7.19
CA TYR A 45 -4.51 -12.78 7.89
C TYR A 45 -5.88 -13.08 8.54
N LEU A 46 -6.47 -12.11 9.22
CA LEU A 46 -7.77 -12.27 9.87
C LEU A 46 -8.89 -12.50 8.87
N VAL A 47 -8.85 -11.78 7.74
CA VAL A 47 -9.79 -11.92 6.64
C VAL A 47 -9.66 -13.28 5.96
N SER A 48 -8.44 -13.72 5.66
CA SER A 48 -8.20 -15.01 4.97
C SER A 48 -8.50 -16.24 5.84
N ARG A 49 -8.47 -16.11 7.17
CA ARG A 49 -8.74 -17.23 8.09
C ARG A 49 -10.20 -17.68 8.16
N ARG A 50 -11.14 -16.88 7.69
CA ARG A 50 -12.60 -17.13 7.81
C ARG A 50 -13.31 -17.27 6.47
N LEU A 51 -12.62 -17.78 5.46
CA LEU A 51 -13.21 -18.05 4.15
C LEU A 51 -14.26 -19.17 4.25
N GLN A 52 -15.49 -18.87 3.84
CA GLN A 52 -16.61 -19.81 3.80
C GLN A 52 -16.93 -20.17 2.35
N ALA A 53 -17.39 -21.40 2.11
CA ALA A 53 -17.81 -21.83 0.77
C ALA A 53 -19.01 -21.02 0.24
N ARG A 54 -19.84 -20.49 1.15
CA ARG A 54 -20.90 -19.53 0.81
C ARG A 54 -20.49 -18.16 1.38
N PRO A 55 -20.05 -17.21 0.55
CA PRO A 55 -19.48 -15.96 1.00
C PRO A 55 -20.54 -15.09 1.69
N ARG A 56 -20.11 -14.35 2.72
CA ARG A 56 -20.94 -13.41 3.49
C ARG A 56 -20.11 -12.20 3.92
N GLY A 57 -20.76 -11.03 4.01
CA GLY A 57 -20.14 -9.80 4.51
C GLY A 57 -18.94 -9.36 3.67
N MET A 58 -17.78 -9.19 4.31
CA MET A 58 -16.55 -8.73 3.65
C MET A 58 -16.02 -9.70 2.59
N GLN A 59 -16.31 -11.00 2.69
CA GLN A 59 -15.89 -11.97 1.67
C GLN A 59 -16.55 -11.68 0.30
N ASN A 60 -17.81 -11.22 0.27
CA ASN A 60 -18.48 -10.84 -0.99
C ASN A 60 -17.75 -9.70 -1.71
N LEU A 61 -17.27 -8.70 -0.95
CA LEU A 61 -16.54 -7.57 -1.51
C LEU A 61 -15.19 -8.01 -2.08
N LEU A 62 -14.49 -8.91 -1.38
CA LEU A 62 -13.19 -9.42 -1.82
C LEU A 62 -13.31 -10.32 -3.05
N GLU A 63 -14.35 -11.14 -3.13
CA GLU A 63 -14.64 -11.94 -4.32
C GLU A 63 -15.00 -11.05 -5.51
N LEU A 64 -15.82 -10.00 -5.30
CA LEU A 64 -16.12 -9.02 -6.35
C LEU A 64 -14.85 -8.34 -6.88
N LEU A 65 -13.94 -7.94 -5.99
CA LEU A 65 -12.65 -7.35 -6.38
C LEU A 65 -11.75 -8.37 -7.11
N ALA A 66 -11.71 -9.62 -6.64
CA ALA A 66 -10.94 -10.68 -7.28
C ALA A 66 -11.47 -10.98 -8.69
N ASP A 67 -12.79 -11.02 -8.88
CA ASP A 67 -13.42 -11.20 -10.19
C ASP A 67 -13.15 -10.03 -11.13
N PHE A 68 -13.19 -8.80 -10.61
CA PHE A 68 -12.81 -7.61 -11.36
C PHE A 68 -11.37 -7.69 -11.88
N PHE A 69 -10.40 -8.00 -11.01
CA PHE A 69 -9.01 -8.14 -11.43
C PHE A 69 -8.79 -9.33 -12.36
N ASN A 70 -9.50 -10.45 -12.16
CA ASN A 70 -9.46 -11.59 -13.07
C ASN A 70 -9.92 -11.21 -14.48
N GLY A 71 -11.02 -10.44 -14.59
CA GLY A 71 -11.51 -9.92 -15.86
C GLY A 71 -10.46 -9.05 -16.54
N LEU A 72 -9.90 -8.08 -15.82
CA LEU A 72 -8.84 -7.21 -16.35
C LEU A 72 -7.61 -8.01 -16.83
N LEU A 73 -7.17 -8.99 -16.04
CA LEU A 73 -6.03 -9.83 -16.38
C LEU A 73 -6.30 -10.70 -17.61
N GLU A 74 -7.51 -11.25 -17.71
CA GLU A 74 -7.90 -12.07 -18.86
C GLU A 74 -8.04 -11.23 -20.14
N ASP A 75 -8.61 -10.03 -20.04
CA ASP A 75 -8.77 -9.13 -21.18
C ASP A 75 -7.42 -8.65 -21.73
N ASN A 76 -6.44 -8.40 -20.85
CA ASN A 76 -5.14 -7.85 -21.26
C ASN A 76 -4.08 -8.93 -21.57
N MET A 77 -4.14 -10.09 -20.89
CA MET A 77 -3.09 -11.11 -20.96
C MET A 77 -3.61 -12.50 -21.39
N GLY A 78 -4.91 -12.63 -21.64
CA GLY A 78 -5.58 -13.90 -21.89
C GLY A 78 -5.74 -14.74 -20.62
N LYS A 79 -6.24 -15.98 -20.76
CA LYS A 79 -6.55 -16.90 -19.63
C LYS A 79 -5.37 -17.16 -18.70
N GLU A 80 -4.15 -17.10 -19.24
CA GLU A 80 -2.90 -17.24 -18.49
C GLU A 80 -2.65 -16.08 -17.52
N GLY A 81 -3.32 -14.93 -17.71
CA GLY A 81 -3.23 -13.75 -16.85
C GLY A 81 -3.71 -14.02 -15.42
N ARG A 82 -4.64 -14.95 -15.21
CA ARG A 82 -5.23 -15.25 -13.90
C ARG A 82 -4.20 -15.68 -12.84
N LYS A 83 -3.06 -16.25 -13.25
CA LYS A 83 -1.97 -16.61 -12.32
C LYS A 83 -1.30 -15.41 -11.65
N PHE A 84 -1.46 -14.21 -12.21
CA PHE A 84 -0.93 -12.96 -11.64
C PHE A 84 -1.90 -12.30 -10.66
N LEU A 85 -3.10 -12.85 -10.47
CA LEU A 85 -4.08 -12.32 -9.52
C LEU A 85 -3.52 -12.14 -8.09
N PRO A 86 -2.74 -13.07 -7.52
CA PRO A 86 -2.16 -12.89 -6.19
C PRO A 86 -1.20 -11.69 -6.13
N LEU A 87 -0.43 -11.45 -7.20
CA LEU A 87 0.49 -10.32 -7.29
C LEU A 87 -0.27 -8.99 -7.40
N VAL A 88 -1.20 -8.90 -8.35
CA VAL A 88 -2.02 -7.69 -8.57
C VAL A 88 -2.85 -7.36 -7.34
N GLY A 89 -3.52 -8.35 -6.74
CA GLY A 89 -4.31 -8.16 -5.54
C GLY A 89 -3.47 -7.70 -4.34
N THR A 90 -2.28 -8.28 -4.15
CA THR A 90 -1.38 -7.87 -3.06
C THR A 90 -0.86 -6.45 -3.27
N LEU A 91 -0.41 -6.11 -4.48
CA LEU A 91 0.04 -4.76 -4.82
C LEU A 91 -1.08 -3.74 -4.67
N PHE A 92 -2.28 -4.06 -5.14
CA PHE A 92 -3.44 -3.20 -4.99
C PHE A 92 -3.74 -2.91 -3.52
N LEU A 93 -3.82 -3.95 -2.67
CA LEU A 93 -4.07 -3.76 -1.24
C LEU A 93 -2.92 -2.97 -0.59
N PHE A 94 -1.67 -3.28 -0.91
CA PHE A 94 -0.53 -2.55 -0.38
C PHE A 94 -0.61 -1.05 -0.71
N ILE A 95 -0.81 -0.72 -1.99
CA ILE A 95 -0.95 0.67 -2.46
C ILE A 95 -2.18 1.34 -1.86
N LEU A 96 -3.30 0.64 -1.74
CA LEU A 96 -4.51 1.17 -1.11
C LEU A 96 -4.24 1.58 0.33
N PHE A 97 -3.63 0.71 1.14
CA PHE A 97 -3.32 1.02 2.53
C PHE A 97 -2.24 2.09 2.70
N LEU A 98 -1.25 2.15 1.81
CA LEU A 98 -0.31 3.27 1.77
C LEU A 98 -1.03 4.59 1.49
N ASN A 99 -1.95 4.61 0.53
CA ASN A 99 -2.71 5.82 0.21
C ASN A 99 -3.76 6.15 1.25
N LEU A 100 -4.24 5.19 2.04
CA LEU A 100 -5.13 5.42 3.18
C LEU A 100 -4.38 5.79 4.46
N SER A 101 -3.05 5.78 4.46
CA SER A 101 -2.27 6.05 5.68
C SER A 101 -2.42 7.48 6.19
N TRP A 102 -2.95 8.41 5.38
CA TRP A 102 -3.30 9.77 5.83
C TRP A 102 -4.36 9.77 6.94
N PHE A 103 -5.13 8.69 7.09
CA PHE A 103 -6.10 8.54 8.17
C PHE A 103 -5.44 8.36 9.55
N ILE A 104 -4.15 8.01 9.57
CA ILE A 104 -3.35 7.94 10.80
C ILE A 104 -2.80 9.35 11.07
N PRO A 105 -3.13 9.96 12.23
CA PRO A 105 -2.61 11.28 12.59
C PRO A 105 -1.07 11.31 12.51
N ASP A 106 -0.53 12.43 12.01
CA ASP A 106 0.91 12.67 11.78
C ASP A 106 1.61 11.77 10.73
N MET A 107 0.89 10.94 9.97
CA MET A 107 1.47 10.14 8.90
C MET A 107 1.26 10.75 7.51
N LYS A 108 2.38 10.99 6.80
CA LYS A 108 2.36 11.26 5.36
C LYS A 108 2.38 9.93 4.59
N PRO A 109 1.53 9.76 3.56
CA PRO A 109 1.59 8.61 2.67
C PRO A 109 2.99 8.42 2.09
N PRO A 110 3.60 7.23 2.23
CA PRO A 110 4.92 6.95 1.66
C PRO A 110 4.99 7.14 0.14
N THR A 111 3.83 7.09 -0.55
CA THR A 111 3.66 7.37 -1.98
C THR A 111 3.90 8.84 -2.36
N THR A 112 3.98 9.76 -1.40
CA THR A 112 4.28 11.18 -1.65
C THR A 112 5.80 11.43 -1.76
N ASP A 113 6.63 10.46 -1.40
CA ASP A 113 8.09 10.53 -1.48
C ASP A 113 8.57 10.15 -2.89
N LEU A 114 9.47 10.96 -3.45
CA LEU A 114 10.15 10.71 -4.73
C LEU A 114 10.96 9.40 -4.73
N SER A 115 11.34 8.89 -3.56
CA SER A 115 12.10 7.64 -3.42
C SER A 115 11.22 6.39 -3.60
N THR A 116 9.89 6.54 -3.56
CA THR A 116 8.90 5.44 -3.57
C THR A 116 8.04 5.40 -4.85
N THR A 117 8.10 6.43 -5.70
CA THR A 117 7.40 6.48 -7.02
C THR A 117 8.36 6.15 -8.15
#